data_AF-A0A1H6F460-F1
#
_entry.id   AF-A0A1H6F460-F1
#
_cell.length_a   1.000
_cell.length_b   1.000
_cell.length_c   1.000
_cell.angle_alpha   90.00
_cell.angle_beta   90.00
_cell.angle_gamma   90.00
#
_symmetry.space_group_name_H-M   'P 1'
#
loop_
_entity.id
_entity.type
_entity.pdbx_description
1 polymer ?
#
loop_
_entity_poly.entity_id
_entity_poly.type
_entity_poly.pdbx_seq_one_letter_code
_entity_poly.pdbx_strand_id
1 'polypeptide(L)'
;MYEADRDVDHVALLMDRVERLRKVEAGSPSLKRIETVSWDLIEERSVGKEYLRPLPKSTVADLLKGRSKKLPDYALLRTFVEVCHRIATRSGIPIDPLDDLNAEITSLWQAATTERYERTSAAKHRREPLDSPSAVTLGGAEGDVLEPVPAEASSWKPAPTTLRVPLQWGRLGSLRLRLADEGDPRAAYELAVLLACEACGKGDSVKEQQEAKHWRFQAAFWCGKAMGAIPAAAEFRLQGKQLLKAAETLAREYTAAGKPSATFFSKAVRQAELSLRSERRDISNPQTFDGRSKRAEAVHTAPGEDEWEQASVQAAMASQPVESP
;
A
#
# COMPACT_ATOMS: atom_id res chain seq x y z
N MET A 1 39.92 5.00 17.65
CA MET A 1 39.27 3.69 17.80
C MET A 1 38.00 3.74 17.00
N TYR A 2 38.01 3.22 15.77
CA TYR A 2 36.76 2.98 15.04
C TYR A 2 36.20 1.69 15.61
N GLU A 3 35.10 1.80 16.36
CA GLU A 3 34.30 0.63 16.68
C GLU A 3 33.92 -0.01 15.34
N ALA A 4 34.47 -1.19 15.09
CA ALA A 4 34.09 -2.01 13.96
C ALA A 4 32.65 -2.44 14.22
N ASP A 5 31.73 -1.58 13.80
CA ASP A 5 30.30 -1.80 13.83
C ASP A 5 30.06 -3.05 12.97
N ARG A 6 29.92 -4.19 13.65
CA ARG A 6 29.69 -5.47 12.99
C ARG A 6 28.30 -5.37 12.41
N ASP A 7 28.23 -5.14 11.10
CA ASP A 7 26.99 -5.17 10.32
C ASP A 7 26.22 -6.45 10.68
N VAL A 8 25.16 -6.27 11.47
CA VAL A 8 24.34 -7.37 11.96
C VAL A 8 23.53 -7.87 10.78
N ASP A 9 23.81 -9.09 10.34
CA ASP A 9 23.03 -9.73 9.29
C ASP A 9 21.66 -10.17 9.86
N HIS A 10 20.64 -9.32 9.74
CA HIS A 10 19.31 -9.60 10.27
C HIS A 10 18.63 -10.74 9.52
N VAL A 11 19.03 -11.01 8.26
CA VAL A 11 18.55 -12.18 7.53
C VAL A 11 19.07 -13.45 8.21
N ALA A 12 20.36 -13.48 8.57
CA ALA A 12 20.93 -14.61 9.30
C ALA A 12 20.28 -14.78 10.68
N LEU A 13 20.05 -13.70 11.43
CA LEU A 13 19.37 -13.75 12.73
C LEU A 13 17.93 -14.29 12.62
N LEU A 14 17.16 -13.81 11.65
CA LEU A 14 15.81 -14.31 11.39
C LEU A 14 15.82 -15.82 11.10
N MET A 15 16.74 -16.27 10.25
CA MET A 15 16.81 -17.67 9.86
C MET A 15 17.30 -18.58 11.00
N ASP A 16 18.25 -18.13 11.82
CA ASP A 16 18.67 -18.84 13.05
C ASP A 16 17.49 -18.99 14.02
N ARG A 17 16.70 -17.92 14.21
CA ARG A 17 15.54 -17.94 15.09
C ARG A 17 14.47 -18.92 14.62
N VAL A 18 14.18 -18.94 13.32
CA VAL A 18 13.25 -19.90 12.68
C VAL A 18 13.75 -21.34 12.84
N GLU A 19 15.05 -21.56 12.68
CA GLU A 19 15.65 -22.88 12.85
C GLU A 19 15.60 -23.36 14.31
N ARG A 20 15.90 -22.46 15.25
CA ARG A 20 15.81 -22.71 16.70
C ARG A 20 14.38 -23.06 17.13
N LEU A 21 13.40 -22.28 16.67
CA LEU A 21 11.98 -22.54 16.93
C LEU A 21 11.60 -23.97 16.52
N ARG A 22 12.05 -24.40 15.34
CA ARG A 22 11.79 -25.76 14.87
C ARG A 22 12.53 -26.82 15.67
N LYS A 23 13.85 -26.66 15.84
CA LYS A 23 14.71 -27.74 16.35
C LYS A 23 14.57 -27.91 17.86
N VAL A 24 14.53 -26.80 18.59
CA VAL A 24 14.59 -26.76 20.05
C VAL A 24 13.18 -26.67 20.62
N GLU A 25 12.44 -25.61 20.29
CA GLU A 25 11.16 -25.30 20.93
C GLU A 25 10.01 -26.21 20.44
N ALA A 26 10.00 -26.59 19.17
CA ALA A 26 8.97 -27.47 18.62
C ALA A 26 9.33 -28.97 18.66
N GLY A 27 10.51 -29.34 19.19
CA GLY A 27 10.95 -30.73 19.29
C GLY A 27 11.32 -31.38 17.95
N SER A 28 11.87 -30.61 17.01
CA SER A 28 12.36 -31.10 15.71
C SER A 28 11.34 -31.88 14.86
N PRO A 29 10.15 -31.32 14.57
CA PRO A 29 9.14 -32.04 13.81
C PRO A 29 9.62 -32.37 12.39
N SER A 30 9.15 -33.51 11.89
CA SER A 30 9.39 -33.92 10.51
C SER A 30 8.68 -32.98 9.54
N LEU A 31 9.25 -32.79 8.34
CA LEU A 31 8.66 -31.92 7.32
C LEU A 31 7.26 -32.38 6.91
N LYS A 32 7.00 -33.70 6.94
CA LYS A 32 5.66 -34.27 6.70
C LYS A 32 4.65 -33.83 7.75
N ARG A 33 5.05 -33.79 9.02
CA ARG A 33 4.17 -33.34 10.10
C ARG A 33 3.85 -31.85 10.00
N ILE A 34 4.85 -31.02 9.65
CA ILE A 34 4.66 -29.58 9.42
C ILE A 34 3.66 -29.36 8.28
N GLU A 35 3.84 -30.05 7.16
CA GLU A 35 2.93 -29.96 6.01
C GLU A 35 1.49 -30.31 6.38
N THR A 36 1.27 -31.46 7.04
CA THR A 36 -0.08 -31.87 7.47
C THR A 36 -0.71 -30.85 8.41
N VAL A 37 -0.02 -30.44 9.48
CA VAL A 37 -0.56 -29.47 10.45
C VAL A 37 -0.82 -28.11 9.81
N SER A 38 -0.06 -27.72 8.78
CA SER A 38 -0.30 -26.48 8.05
C SER A 38 -1.63 -26.50 7.29
N TRP A 39 -1.99 -27.63 6.67
CA TRP A 39 -3.27 -27.79 5.98
C TRP A 39 -4.43 -27.79 6.96
N ASP A 40 -4.33 -28.57 8.05
CA ASP A 40 -5.33 -28.61 9.12
C ASP A 40 -5.60 -27.21 9.69
N LEU A 41 -4.53 -26.43 9.93
CA LEU A 41 -4.63 -25.08 10.48
C LEU A 41 -5.32 -24.09 9.54
N ILE A 42 -5.12 -24.23 8.22
CA ILE A 42 -5.78 -23.39 7.21
C ILE A 42 -7.26 -23.77 7.09
N GLU A 43 -7.57 -25.06 7.10
CA GLU A 43 -8.95 -25.56 7.02
C GLU A 43 -9.78 -25.08 8.21
N GLU A 44 -9.26 -25.22 9.43
CA GLU A 44 -9.92 -24.78 10.66
C GLU A 44 -10.14 -23.26 10.74
N ARG A 45 -9.28 -22.46 10.09
CA ARG A 45 -9.33 -20.99 10.12
C ARG A 45 -9.87 -20.36 8.84
N SER A 46 -10.44 -21.16 7.95
CA SER A 46 -10.97 -20.75 6.64
C SER A 46 -12.04 -19.65 6.70
N VAL A 47 -12.62 -19.37 7.88
CA VAL A 47 -13.49 -18.21 8.11
C VAL A 47 -12.67 -17.02 8.63
N GLY A 48 -12.23 -16.14 7.72
CA GLY A 48 -11.83 -14.76 8.07
C GLY A 48 -10.34 -14.45 8.27
N LYS A 49 -9.42 -15.37 7.98
CA LYS A 49 -7.96 -15.12 8.08
C LYS A 49 -7.23 -15.39 6.76
N GLU A 50 -7.25 -14.42 5.84
CA GLU A 50 -6.58 -14.47 4.51
C GLU A 50 -5.04 -14.55 4.55
N TYR A 51 -4.42 -14.51 5.73
CA TYR A 51 -2.96 -14.38 5.87
C TYR A 51 -2.20 -15.70 6.07
N LEU A 52 -2.88 -16.85 6.17
CA LEU A 52 -2.21 -18.15 6.32
C LEU A 52 -1.91 -18.76 4.95
N ARG A 53 -0.71 -19.33 4.80
CA ARG A 53 -0.23 -19.94 3.54
C ARG A 53 0.12 -21.40 3.76
N PRO A 54 -0.26 -22.31 2.84
CA PRO A 54 0.12 -23.71 2.97
C PRO A 54 1.64 -23.85 2.96
N LEU A 55 2.15 -24.83 3.71
CA LEU A 55 3.58 -25.08 3.84
C LEU A 55 3.96 -26.44 3.22
N PRO A 56 4.08 -26.53 1.87
CA PRO A 56 4.61 -27.72 1.23
C PRO A 56 6.00 -28.08 1.76
N LYS A 57 6.30 -29.39 1.83
CA LYS A 57 7.61 -29.89 2.28
C LYS A 57 8.80 -29.23 1.59
N SER A 58 8.70 -29.02 0.27
CA SER A 58 9.77 -28.39 -0.52
C SER A 58 10.02 -26.96 -0.05
N THR A 59 8.97 -26.17 0.13
CA THR A 59 9.06 -24.78 0.61
C THR A 59 9.68 -24.70 2.00
N VAL A 60 9.27 -25.57 2.92
CA VAL A 60 9.86 -25.62 4.27
C VAL A 60 11.32 -26.08 4.22
N ALA A 61 11.66 -27.04 3.37
CA ALA A 61 13.03 -27.50 3.20
C ALA A 61 13.93 -26.38 2.64
N ASP A 62 13.44 -25.62 1.66
CA ASP A 62 14.18 -24.51 1.05
C ASP A 62 14.34 -23.33 2.02
N LEU A 63 13.30 -23.04 2.80
CA LEU A 63 13.33 -22.07 3.90
C LEU A 63 14.44 -22.43 4.88
N LEU A 64 14.42 -23.64 5.43
CA LEU A 64 15.36 -24.06 6.48
C LEU A 64 16.79 -24.26 5.99
N LYS A 65 16.99 -24.54 4.69
CA LYS A 65 18.35 -24.67 4.11
C LYS A 65 18.93 -23.33 3.67
N GLY A 66 18.21 -22.22 3.83
CA GLY A 66 18.63 -20.90 3.35
C GLY A 66 18.87 -20.86 1.83
N ARG A 67 18.25 -21.76 1.05
CA ARG A 67 18.48 -21.82 -0.41
C ARG A 67 17.81 -20.67 -1.15
N SER A 68 16.85 -20.00 -0.53
CA SER A 68 16.18 -18.88 -1.15
C SER A 68 17.09 -17.65 -1.18
N LYS A 69 17.48 -17.20 -2.38
CA LYS A 69 18.12 -15.88 -2.60
C LYS A 69 17.22 -14.70 -2.18
N LYS A 70 15.95 -14.96 -1.86
CA LYS A 70 14.97 -13.97 -1.44
C LYS A 70 14.58 -14.22 0.00
N LEU A 71 14.38 -13.12 0.73
CA LEU A 71 13.76 -13.13 2.04
C LEU A 71 12.40 -13.84 1.94
N PRO A 72 12.08 -14.75 2.87
CA PRO A 72 10.79 -15.42 2.90
C PRO A 72 9.64 -14.42 3.02
N ASP A 73 8.49 -14.78 2.45
CA ASP A 73 7.26 -14.01 2.63
C ASP A 73 6.82 -14.03 4.10
N TYR A 74 6.34 -12.90 4.62
CA TYR A 74 5.95 -12.78 6.03
C TYR A 74 4.79 -13.73 6.38
N ALA A 75 3.83 -13.90 5.47
CA ALA A 75 2.71 -14.83 5.65
C ALA A 75 3.18 -16.30 5.78
N LEU A 76 4.24 -16.67 5.06
CA LEU A 76 4.87 -17.98 5.16
C LEU A 76 5.51 -18.18 6.54
N LEU A 77 6.30 -17.20 7.00
CA LEU A 77 6.96 -17.25 8.31
C LEU A 77 5.95 -17.33 9.45
N ARG A 78 4.92 -16.49 9.41
CA ARG A 78 3.84 -16.51 10.41
C ARG A 78 3.14 -17.87 10.46
N THR A 79 2.82 -18.45 9.30
CA THR A 79 2.22 -19.78 9.26
C THR A 79 3.16 -20.84 9.84
N PHE A 80 4.45 -20.73 9.57
CA PHE A 80 5.46 -21.63 10.12
C PHE A 80 5.55 -21.55 11.64
N VAL A 81 5.51 -20.34 12.21
CA VAL A 81 5.49 -20.10 13.66
C VAL A 81 4.23 -20.71 14.29
N GLU A 82 3.04 -20.45 13.73
CA GLU A 82 1.78 -21.01 14.22
C GLU A 82 1.77 -22.54 14.20
N VAL A 83 2.31 -23.15 13.14
CA VAL A 83 2.43 -24.61 13.03
C VAL A 83 3.40 -25.18 14.07
N CYS A 84 4.57 -24.56 14.27
CA CYS A 84 5.55 -24.99 15.28
C CYS A 84 4.98 -24.88 16.69
N HIS A 85 4.34 -23.75 17.00
CA HIS A 85 3.65 -23.54 18.27
C HIS A 85 2.60 -24.64 18.51
N ARG A 86 1.71 -24.88 17.53
CA ARG A 86 0.67 -25.91 17.65
C ARG A 86 1.24 -27.31 17.83
N ILE A 87 2.34 -27.64 17.16
CA ILE A 87 3.03 -28.93 17.33
C ILE A 87 3.58 -29.04 18.75
N ALA A 88 4.27 -28.01 19.26
CA ALA A 88 4.82 -27.99 20.61
C ALA A 88 3.71 -28.15 21.66
N THR A 89 2.63 -27.37 21.56
CA THR A 89 1.47 -27.44 22.47
C THR A 89 0.85 -28.83 22.47
N ARG A 90 0.60 -29.42 21.28
CA ARG A 90 0.03 -30.78 21.18
C ARG A 90 0.96 -31.87 21.72
N SER A 91 2.27 -31.62 21.69
CA SER A 91 3.28 -32.55 22.21
C SER A 91 3.67 -32.28 23.67
N GLY A 92 3.05 -31.30 24.34
CA GLY A 92 3.34 -30.95 25.73
C GLY A 92 4.72 -30.33 25.95
N ILE A 93 5.36 -29.81 24.90
CA ILE A 93 6.64 -29.11 25.00
C ILE A 93 6.35 -27.67 25.41
N PRO A 94 7.00 -27.14 26.47
CA PRO A 94 6.84 -25.74 26.85
C PRO A 94 7.35 -24.85 25.72
N ILE A 95 6.52 -23.92 25.29
CA ILE A 95 6.82 -22.95 24.23
C ILE A 95 6.24 -21.61 24.65
N ASP A 96 6.90 -20.52 24.22
CA ASP A 96 6.45 -19.17 24.50
C ASP A 96 5.07 -18.91 23.87
N PRO A 97 4.29 -17.96 24.42
CA PRO A 97 3.01 -17.58 23.86
C PRO A 97 3.11 -17.21 22.38
N LEU A 98 2.10 -17.62 21.61
CA LEU A 98 2.09 -17.41 20.16
C LEU A 98 2.21 -15.93 19.75
N ASP A 99 1.64 -15.01 20.54
CA ASP A 99 1.69 -13.58 20.26
C ASP A 99 3.11 -13.02 20.40
N ASP A 100 3.86 -13.49 21.41
CA ASP A 100 5.25 -13.08 21.65
C ASP A 100 6.17 -13.60 20.55
N LEU A 101 6.02 -14.88 20.17
CA LEU A 101 6.77 -15.47 19.06
C LEU A 101 6.52 -14.73 17.73
N ASN A 102 5.26 -14.36 17.47
CA ASN A 102 4.91 -13.60 16.28
C ASN A 102 5.49 -12.18 16.33
N ALA A 103 5.45 -11.50 17.47
CA ALA A 103 6.02 -10.16 17.63
C ALA A 103 7.54 -10.17 17.37
N GLU A 104 8.25 -11.16 17.94
CA GLU A 104 9.69 -11.34 17.73
C GLU A 104 10.02 -11.57 16.25
N ILE A 105 9.37 -12.54 15.60
CA ILE A 105 9.59 -12.86 14.19
C ILE A 105 9.21 -11.69 13.27
N THR A 106 8.17 -10.93 13.62
CA THR A 106 7.78 -9.72 12.88
C THR A 106 8.89 -8.69 12.94
N SER A 107 9.44 -8.42 14.13
CA SER A 107 10.52 -7.45 14.32
C SER A 107 11.76 -7.84 13.52
N LEU A 108 12.18 -9.11 13.62
CA LEU A 108 13.33 -9.63 12.85
C LEU A 108 13.10 -9.56 11.34
N TRP A 109 11.90 -9.90 10.87
CA TRP A 109 11.57 -9.84 9.44
C TRP A 109 11.55 -8.40 8.91
N GLN A 110 11.04 -7.45 9.69
CA GLN A 110 11.06 -6.03 9.33
C GLN A 110 12.49 -5.51 9.23
N ALA A 111 13.34 -5.80 10.23
CA ALA A 111 14.74 -5.41 10.21
C ALA A 111 15.49 -6.00 8.99
N ALA A 112 15.30 -7.29 8.72
CA ALA A 112 15.87 -7.96 7.55
C ALA A 112 15.37 -7.39 6.21
N THR A 113 14.11 -6.92 6.17
CA THR A 113 13.54 -6.27 4.98
C THR A 113 14.17 -4.90 4.75
N THR A 114 14.31 -4.09 5.80
CA THR A 114 14.93 -2.76 5.75
C THR A 114 16.40 -2.85 5.31
N GLU A 115 17.19 -3.71 5.95
CA GLU A 115 18.61 -3.94 5.60
C GLU A 115 18.77 -4.32 4.12
N ARG A 116 17.89 -5.22 3.63
CA ARG A 116 17.93 -5.64 2.24
C ARG A 116 17.56 -4.51 1.29
N TYR A 117 16.54 -3.72 1.62
CA TYR A 117 16.13 -2.57 0.83
C TYR A 117 17.26 -1.53 0.73
N GLU A 118 17.91 -1.22 1.84
CA GLU A 118 19.06 -0.31 1.91
C GLU A 118 20.23 -0.81 1.06
N ARG A 119 20.61 -2.09 1.18
CA ARG A 119 21.68 -2.69 0.34
C ARG A 119 21.35 -2.61 -1.14
N THR A 120 20.10 -2.89 -1.53
CA THR A 120 19.70 -2.80 -2.95
C THR A 120 19.66 -1.35 -3.46
N SER A 121 19.27 -0.40 -2.60
CA SER A 121 19.21 1.02 -2.95
C SER A 121 20.62 1.60 -3.08
N ALA A 122 21.52 1.29 -2.14
CA ALA A 122 22.92 1.67 -2.21
C ALA A 122 23.63 1.09 -3.45
N ALA A 123 23.34 -0.17 -3.80
CA ALA A 123 23.88 -0.79 -5.01
C ALA A 123 23.40 -0.12 -6.30
N LYS A 124 22.18 0.44 -6.30
CA LYS A 124 21.61 1.15 -7.45
C LYS A 124 22.25 2.54 -7.62
N HIS A 125 22.47 3.27 -6.53
CA HIS A 125 23.14 4.58 -6.57
C HIS A 125 24.62 4.51 -6.94
N ARG A 126 25.30 3.37 -6.72
CA ARG A 126 26.72 3.21 -7.07
C ARG A 126 26.98 2.91 -8.56
N ARG A 127 25.95 2.76 -9.39
CA ARG A 127 26.07 2.36 -10.81
C ARG A 127 25.73 3.45 -11.82
N GLU A 128 25.48 4.69 -11.40
CA GLU A 128 25.49 5.81 -12.34
C GLU A 128 26.94 6.27 -12.57
N PRO A 129 27.48 6.14 -13.80
CA PRO A 129 28.78 6.69 -14.14
C PRO A 129 28.71 8.22 -14.06
N LEU A 130 29.71 8.81 -13.40
CA LEU A 130 29.90 10.25 -13.21
C LEU A 130 30.21 11.04 -14.51
N ASP A 131 29.80 10.54 -15.67
CA ASP A 131 30.05 11.18 -16.98
C ASP A 131 28.80 11.87 -17.51
N SER A 132 28.30 12.86 -16.77
CA SER A 132 27.41 13.89 -17.33
C SER A 132 27.64 15.22 -16.63
N PRO A 133 28.50 16.09 -17.20
CA PRO A 133 28.67 17.45 -16.72
C PRO A 133 27.53 18.30 -17.29
N SER A 134 26.45 18.45 -16.52
CA SER A 134 25.52 19.56 -16.70
C SER A 134 25.44 20.35 -15.41
N ALA A 135 26.27 21.39 -15.39
CA ALA A 135 26.21 22.48 -14.43
C ALA A 135 24.85 23.17 -14.49
N VAL A 136 24.18 23.28 -13.34
CA VAL A 136 23.45 24.51 -12.98
C VAL A 136 23.66 24.74 -11.49
N THR A 137 24.56 25.68 -11.22
CA THR A 137 24.73 26.40 -9.96
C THR A 137 23.52 27.31 -9.71
N LEU A 138 22.94 27.27 -8.51
CA LEU A 138 22.16 28.34 -7.87
C LEU A 138 21.99 27.93 -6.39
N GLY A 139 22.83 28.46 -5.49
CA GLY A 139 22.47 29.62 -4.63
C GLY A 139 21.65 29.12 -3.43
N GLY A 140 22.18 28.98 -2.21
CA GLY A 140 22.75 30.06 -1.41
C GLY A 140 21.63 30.71 -0.56
N ALA A 141 21.25 30.06 0.55
CA ALA A 141 20.42 30.65 1.60
C ALA A 141 20.65 29.89 2.92
N GLU A 142 21.72 30.26 3.63
CA GLU A 142 21.79 30.12 5.09
C GLU A 142 20.87 31.19 5.69
N GLY A 143 19.85 30.75 6.42
CA GLY A 143 18.89 31.63 7.07
C GLY A 143 17.99 30.87 8.03
N ASP A 144 18.37 30.94 9.31
CA ASP A 144 17.48 30.95 10.47
C ASP A 144 16.49 29.78 10.65
N VAL A 145 16.95 28.76 11.37
CA VAL A 145 16.14 27.63 11.86
C VAL A 145 15.41 28.08 13.12
N LEU A 146 14.20 28.62 12.96
CA LEU A 146 13.23 28.65 14.04
C LEU A 146 12.78 27.21 14.33
N GLU A 147 12.98 26.74 15.57
CA GLU A 147 12.46 25.48 16.07
C GLU A 147 10.95 25.38 15.83
N PRO A 148 10.44 24.36 15.10
CA PRO A 148 9.01 24.15 15.00
C PRO A 148 8.45 23.57 16.31
N VAL A 149 7.45 24.27 16.82
CA VAL A 149 6.58 23.92 17.95
C VAL A 149 6.09 22.47 17.88
N PRO A 150 6.11 21.69 18.98
CA PRO A 150 5.64 20.31 19.03
C PRO A 150 4.10 20.27 19.11
N ALA A 151 3.45 20.59 18.00
CA ALA A 151 2.15 20.04 17.69
C ALA A 151 2.40 19.07 16.54
N GLU A 152 2.62 17.79 16.87
CA GLU A 152 2.86 16.70 15.93
C GLU A 152 1.64 16.53 14.99
N ALA A 153 1.58 17.37 13.96
CA ALA A 153 0.83 17.09 12.76
C ALA A 153 1.46 15.83 12.18
N SER A 154 0.87 14.68 12.48
CA SER A 154 1.17 13.40 11.85
C SER A 154 1.30 13.64 10.36
N SER A 155 2.55 13.67 9.88
CA SER A 155 2.88 13.98 8.49
C SER A 155 2.61 12.74 7.67
N TRP A 156 1.32 12.41 7.56
CA TRP A 156 0.88 11.29 6.77
C TRP A 156 1.32 11.53 5.33
N LYS A 157 2.27 10.71 4.87
CA LYS A 157 2.72 10.67 3.48
C LYS A 157 2.17 9.40 2.85
N PRO A 158 1.39 9.49 1.77
CA PRO A 158 0.98 8.31 1.02
C PRO A 158 2.22 7.57 0.52
N ALA A 159 2.15 6.24 0.51
CA ALA A 159 3.16 5.45 -0.18
C ALA A 159 3.20 5.87 -1.65
N PRO A 160 4.39 6.03 -2.27
CA PRO A 160 4.49 6.40 -3.67
C PRO A 160 3.84 5.32 -4.55
N THR A 161 3.26 5.74 -5.68
CA THR A 161 2.61 4.87 -6.67
C THR A 161 3.50 3.69 -7.09
N THR A 162 4.82 3.93 -7.20
CA THR A 162 5.85 2.94 -7.54
C THR A 162 5.98 1.80 -6.54
N LEU A 163 5.66 2.04 -5.26
CA LEU A 163 5.65 1.00 -4.23
C LEU A 163 4.25 0.40 -4.06
N ARG A 164 3.20 1.23 -4.13
CA ARG A 164 1.84 0.80 -3.81
C ARG A 164 1.22 -0.11 -4.87
N VAL A 165 1.35 0.26 -6.14
CA VAL A 165 0.72 -0.48 -7.25
C VAL A 165 1.22 -1.92 -7.33
N PRO A 166 2.54 -2.20 -7.21
CA PRO A 166 3.06 -3.56 -7.10
C PRO A 166 2.51 -4.33 -5.89
N LEU A 167 2.33 -3.68 -4.74
CA LEU A 167 1.85 -4.34 -3.53
C LEU A 167 0.37 -4.76 -3.67
N GLN A 168 -0.48 -3.89 -4.22
CA GLN A 168 -1.92 -4.17 -4.31
C GLN A 168 -2.34 -5.03 -5.50
N TRP A 169 -1.60 -4.91 -6.60
CA TRP A 169 -1.95 -5.49 -7.90
C TRP A 169 -0.85 -6.40 -8.47
N GLY A 170 0.17 -6.70 -7.67
CA GLY A 170 1.24 -7.64 -7.99
C GLY A 170 2.02 -7.28 -9.25
N ARG A 171 2.36 -8.33 -10.01
CA ARG A 171 3.10 -8.20 -11.27
C ARG A 171 2.33 -7.45 -12.35
N LEU A 172 1.00 -7.55 -12.37
CA LEU A 172 0.17 -6.84 -13.34
C LEU A 172 0.28 -5.33 -13.12
N GLY A 173 0.07 -4.88 -11.88
CA GLY A 173 0.21 -3.45 -11.55
C GLY A 173 1.60 -2.93 -11.89
N SER A 174 2.65 -3.67 -11.54
CA SER A 174 4.04 -3.31 -11.84
C SER A 174 4.27 -3.15 -13.35
N LEU A 175 3.76 -4.10 -14.15
CA LEU A 175 3.89 -4.06 -15.60
C LEU A 175 3.13 -2.87 -16.21
N ARG A 176 1.91 -2.60 -15.73
CA ARG A 176 1.08 -1.50 -16.23
C ARG A 176 1.65 -0.14 -15.87
N LEU A 177 2.18 0.01 -14.65
CA LEU A 177 2.89 1.22 -14.25
C LEU A 177 4.07 1.50 -15.18
N ARG A 178 4.93 0.51 -15.40
CA ARG A 178 6.08 0.66 -16.30
C ARG A 178 5.67 1.02 -17.73
N LEU A 179 4.70 0.32 -18.30
CA LEU A 179 4.22 0.61 -19.66
C LEU A 179 3.56 2.00 -19.75
N ALA A 180 2.83 2.41 -18.72
CA ALA A 180 2.23 3.74 -18.66
C ALA A 180 3.31 4.84 -18.55
N ASP A 181 4.38 4.61 -17.77
CA ASP A 181 5.56 5.49 -17.71
C ASP A 181 6.27 5.58 -19.08
N GLU A 182 6.31 4.49 -19.85
CA GLU A 182 6.82 4.43 -21.22
C GLU A 182 5.87 5.11 -22.25
N GLY A 183 4.72 5.62 -21.81
CA GLY A 183 3.77 6.36 -22.64
C GLY A 183 2.70 5.51 -23.33
N ASP A 184 2.52 4.23 -22.93
CA ASP A 184 1.42 3.40 -23.44
C ASP A 184 0.07 3.92 -22.91
N PRO A 185 -0.80 4.49 -23.77
CA PRO A 185 -2.06 5.08 -23.34
C PRO A 185 -3.04 4.03 -22.83
N ARG A 186 -2.97 2.80 -23.33
CA ARG A 186 -3.83 1.70 -22.86
C ARG A 186 -3.41 1.27 -21.46
N ALA A 187 -2.11 1.15 -21.20
CA ALA A 187 -1.61 0.85 -19.86
C ALA A 187 -1.95 1.96 -18.86
N ALA A 188 -1.85 3.23 -19.26
CA ALA A 188 -2.27 4.38 -18.45
C ALA A 188 -3.77 4.33 -18.10
N TYR A 189 -4.64 4.01 -19.06
CA TYR A 189 -6.07 3.84 -18.80
C TYR A 189 -6.35 2.69 -17.82
N GLU A 190 -5.75 1.53 -18.04
CA GLU A 190 -5.93 0.37 -17.15
C GLU A 190 -5.43 0.66 -15.72
N LEU A 191 -4.32 1.38 -15.58
CA LEU A 191 -3.80 1.82 -14.30
C LEU A 191 -4.73 2.82 -13.61
N ALA A 192 -5.31 3.76 -14.36
CA ALA A 192 -6.30 4.70 -13.84
C ALA A 192 -7.52 3.99 -13.26
N VAL A 193 -8.03 2.95 -13.94
CA VAL A 193 -9.16 2.15 -13.44
C VAL A 193 -8.78 1.43 -12.13
N LEU A 194 -7.62 0.79 -12.07
CA LEU A 194 -7.17 0.08 -10.86
C LEU A 194 -7.01 1.02 -9.65
N LEU A 195 -6.42 2.19 -9.86
CA LEU A 195 -6.22 3.20 -8.80
C LEU A 195 -7.54 3.81 -8.33
N ALA A 196 -8.48 4.05 -9.25
CA ALA A 196 -9.82 4.52 -8.91
C ALA A 196 -10.59 3.48 -8.08
N CYS A 197 -10.51 2.19 -8.44
CA CYS A 197 -11.07 1.10 -7.65
C CYS A 197 -10.42 0.98 -6.26
N GLU A 198 -9.11 1.19 -6.14
CA GLU A 198 -8.43 1.20 -4.83
C GLU A 198 -8.95 2.33 -3.93
N ALA A 199 -9.19 3.51 -4.50
CA ALA A 199 -9.75 4.65 -3.76
C ALA A 199 -11.16 4.38 -3.21
N CYS A 200 -11.95 3.55 -3.91
CA CYS A 200 -13.29 3.13 -3.49
C CYS A 200 -13.28 2.14 -2.31
N GLY A 201 -12.20 1.40 -2.10
CA GLY A 201 -12.09 0.39 -1.04
C GLY A 201 -11.65 0.92 0.32
N LYS A 202 -11.59 2.24 0.50
CA LYS A 202 -11.09 2.90 1.72
C LYS A 202 -12.23 3.19 2.69
N GLY A 203 -12.01 2.93 3.99
CA GLY A 203 -12.98 3.17 5.05
C GLY A 203 -13.16 4.65 5.39
N ASP A 204 -13.94 4.92 6.44
CA ASP A 204 -14.39 6.26 6.82
C ASP A 204 -13.37 7.03 7.65
N SER A 205 -12.26 6.42 8.07
CA SER A 205 -11.26 7.13 8.88
C SER A 205 -10.62 8.28 8.11
N VAL A 206 -10.25 9.36 8.81
CA VAL A 206 -9.62 10.55 8.19
C VAL A 206 -8.41 10.18 7.34
N LYS A 207 -7.58 9.25 7.82
CA LYS A 207 -6.40 8.73 7.11
C LYS A 207 -6.79 7.99 5.83
N GLU A 208 -7.82 7.15 5.89
CA GLU A 208 -8.33 6.42 4.72
C GLU A 208 -8.97 7.35 3.69
N GLN A 209 -9.66 8.40 4.12
CA GLN A 209 -10.19 9.43 3.22
C GLN A 209 -9.07 10.21 2.52
N GLN A 210 -7.99 10.55 3.24
CA GLN A 210 -6.81 11.17 2.65
C GLN A 210 -6.12 10.24 1.64
N GLU A 211 -5.99 8.94 1.96
CA GLU A 211 -5.54 7.91 1.02
C GLU A 211 -6.43 7.86 -0.22
N ALA A 212 -7.75 7.82 -0.04
CA ALA A 212 -8.70 7.78 -1.15
C ALA A 212 -8.57 9.01 -2.06
N LYS A 213 -8.42 10.21 -1.49
CA LYS A 213 -8.17 11.44 -2.25
C LYS A 213 -6.88 11.34 -3.06
N HIS A 214 -5.80 10.85 -2.45
CA HIS A 214 -4.53 10.66 -3.14
C HIS A 214 -4.65 9.71 -4.34
N TRP A 215 -5.30 8.55 -4.15
CA TRP A 215 -5.46 7.57 -5.22
C TRP A 215 -6.40 8.04 -6.33
N ARG A 216 -7.46 8.80 -6.01
CA ARG A 216 -8.28 9.46 -7.03
C ARG A 216 -7.48 10.47 -7.85
N PHE A 217 -6.61 11.25 -7.20
CA PHE A 217 -5.73 12.20 -7.91
C PHE A 217 -4.78 11.47 -8.87
N GLN A 218 -4.13 10.40 -8.41
CA GLN A 218 -3.28 9.57 -9.26
C GLN A 218 -4.06 8.93 -10.42
N ALA A 219 -5.27 8.42 -10.16
CA ALA A 219 -6.13 7.88 -11.21
C ALA A 219 -6.51 8.95 -12.26
N ALA A 220 -6.81 10.18 -11.82
CA ALA A 220 -7.10 11.30 -12.72
C ALA A 220 -5.90 11.63 -13.63
N PHE A 221 -4.70 11.67 -13.05
CA PHE A 221 -3.46 11.91 -13.79
C PHE A 221 -3.26 10.86 -14.90
N TRP A 222 -3.37 9.58 -14.57
CA TRP A 222 -3.20 8.49 -15.54
C TRP A 222 -4.32 8.45 -16.58
N CYS A 223 -5.56 8.75 -16.19
CA CYS A 223 -6.65 8.92 -17.14
C CYS A 223 -6.35 10.04 -18.13
N GLY A 224 -5.79 11.16 -17.65
CA GLY A 224 -5.38 12.28 -18.51
C GLY A 224 -4.33 11.92 -19.54
N LYS A 225 -3.38 11.05 -19.18
CA LYS A 225 -2.38 10.51 -20.12
C LYS A 225 -3.00 9.60 -21.20
N ALA A 226 -4.12 8.96 -20.90
CA ALA A 226 -4.85 8.11 -21.85
C ALA A 226 -5.88 8.88 -22.71
N MET A 227 -6.25 10.11 -22.32
CA MET A 227 -7.21 10.93 -23.06
C MET A 227 -6.70 11.23 -24.47
N GLY A 228 -7.60 11.16 -25.45
CA GLY A 228 -7.28 11.37 -26.87
C GLY A 228 -6.83 10.10 -27.60
N ALA A 229 -6.20 9.15 -26.91
CA ALA A 229 -5.78 7.87 -27.51
C ALA A 229 -6.78 6.73 -27.22
N ILE A 230 -7.40 6.72 -26.04
CA ILE A 230 -8.40 5.73 -25.65
C ILE A 230 -9.77 6.41 -25.54
N PRO A 231 -10.73 6.13 -26.45
CA PRO A 231 -12.06 6.75 -26.40
C PRO A 231 -12.78 6.57 -25.05
N ALA A 232 -12.65 5.37 -24.46
CA ALA A 232 -13.23 5.06 -23.15
C ALA A 232 -12.67 5.92 -22.00
N ALA A 233 -11.50 6.54 -22.16
CA ALA A 233 -10.94 7.45 -21.15
C ALA A 233 -11.69 8.79 -21.10
N ALA A 234 -12.27 9.26 -22.21
CA ALA A 234 -13.03 10.51 -22.25
C ALA A 234 -14.36 10.41 -21.47
N GLU A 235 -14.98 9.23 -21.48
CA GLU A 235 -16.22 8.93 -20.76
C GLU A 235 -15.98 8.44 -19.32
N PHE A 236 -14.72 8.17 -18.97
CA PHE A 236 -14.37 7.57 -17.69
C PHE A 236 -14.67 8.53 -16.53
N ARG A 237 -15.34 8.02 -15.50
CA ARG A 237 -15.50 8.69 -14.21
C ARG A 237 -14.81 7.87 -13.13
N LEU A 238 -14.13 8.56 -12.23
CA LEU A 238 -13.32 7.95 -11.16
C LEU A 238 -14.16 7.28 -10.05
N GLN A 239 -15.48 7.32 -10.14
CA GLN A 239 -16.41 6.75 -9.16
C GLN A 239 -17.76 6.40 -9.79
N GLY A 240 -18.58 5.67 -9.05
CA GLY A 240 -19.95 5.33 -9.43
C GLY A 240 -20.06 4.27 -10.53
N LYS A 241 -21.19 4.29 -11.26
CA LYS A 241 -21.55 3.24 -12.24
C LYS A 241 -20.57 3.15 -13.41
N GLN A 242 -19.97 4.26 -13.83
CA GLN A 242 -19.01 4.27 -14.94
C GLN A 242 -17.69 3.60 -14.56
N LEU A 243 -17.22 3.79 -13.32
CA LEU A 243 -16.05 3.07 -12.81
C LEU A 243 -16.30 1.56 -12.81
N LEU A 244 -17.45 1.13 -12.29
CA LEU A 244 -17.84 -0.29 -12.29
C LEU A 244 -17.86 -0.87 -13.71
N LYS A 245 -18.50 -0.17 -14.66
CA LYS A 245 -18.56 -0.60 -16.07
C LYS A 245 -17.16 -0.73 -16.70
N ALA A 246 -16.26 0.23 -16.43
CA ALA A 246 -14.89 0.16 -16.90
C ALA A 246 -14.14 -1.05 -16.34
N ALA A 247 -14.24 -1.28 -15.02
CA ALA A 247 -13.62 -2.42 -14.36
C ALA A 247 -14.16 -3.76 -14.88
N GLU A 248 -15.47 -3.88 -15.09
CA GLU A 248 -16.10 -5.08 -15.65
C GLU A 248 -15.67 -5.37 -17.09
N THR A 249 -15.53 -4.31 -17.89
CA THR A 249 -15.08 -4.43 -19.28
C THR A 249 -13.66 -4.97 -19.32
N LEU A 250 -12.75 -4.39 -18.53
CA LEU A 250 -11.38 -4.89 -18.41
C LEU A 250 -11.33 -6.32 -17.86
N ALA A 251 -12.13 -6.64 -16.83
CA ALA A 251 -12.19 -8.00 -16.29
C ALA A 251 -12.61 -9.03 -17.35
N ARG A 252 -13.63 -8.71 -18.16
CA ARG A 252 -14.10 -9.56 -19.25
C ARG A 252 -13.07 -9.74 -20.35
N GLU A 253 -12.43 -8.66 -20.80
CA GLU A 253 -11.38 -8.71 -21.82
C GLU A 253 -10.19 -9.59 -21.39
N TYR A 254 -9.74 -9.44 -20.14
CA TYR A 254 -8.65 -10.25 -19.61
C TYR A 254 -9.03 -11.71 -19.42
N THR A 255 -10.27 -11.98 -19.03
CA THR A 255 -10.81 -13.34 -18.91
C THR A 255 -10.89 -14.01 -20.29
N ALA A 256 -11.42 -13.30 -21.30
CA ALA A 256 -11.50 -13.79 -22.67
C ALA A 256 -10.12 -14.05 -23.27
N ALA A 257 -9.11 -13.25 -22.91
CA ALA A 257 -7.73 -13.44 -23.32
C ALA A 257 -6.99 -14.58 -22.57
N GLY A 258 -7.65 -15.27 -21.63
CA GLY A 258 -7.03 -16.34 -20.83
C GLY A 258 -5.88 -15.85 -19.94
N LYS A 259 -5.83 -14.56 -19.63
CA LYS A 259 -4.71 -13.98 -18.87
C LYS A 259 -4.93 -14.20 -17.37
N PRO A 260 -3.91 -14.68 -16.62
CA PRO A 260 -4.01 -14.87 -15.16
C PRO A 260 -4.33 -13.56 -14.42
N SER A 261 -4.06 -12.44 -15.07
CA SER A 261 -4.35 -11.07 -14.63
C SER A 261 -5.85 -10.75 -14.47
N ALA A 262 -6.76 -11.59 -14.99
CA ALA A 262 -8.21 -11.40 -14.84
C ALA A 262 -8.64 -11.29 -13.37
N THR A 263 -7.99 -12.03 -12.47
CA THR A 263 -8.28 -12.02 -11.02
C THR A 263 -8.13 -10.64 -10.38
N PHE A 264 -7.17 -9.82 -10.83
CA PHE A 264 -6.98 -8.46 -10.33
C PHE A 264 -8.11 -7.54 -10.76
N PHE A 265 -8.57 -7.62 -12.01
CA PHE A 265 -9.72 -6.84 -12.45
C PHE A 265 -11.02 -7.31 -11.81
N SER A 266 -11.19 -8.60 -11.53
CA SER A 266 -12.31 -9.09 -10.71
C SER A 266 -12.29 -8.52 -9.28
N LYS A 267 -11.11 -8.37 -8.67
CA LYS A 267 -10.94 -7.67 -7.38
C LYS A 267 -11.34 -6.19 -7.51
N ALA A 268 -10.91 -5.52 -8.57
CA ALA A 268 -11.27 -4.12 -8.84
C ALA A 268 -12.78 -3.91 -9.02
N VAL A 269 -13.46 -4.83 -9.73
CA VAL A 269 -14.93 -4.85 -9.87
C VAL A 269 -15.59 -4.92 -8.50
N ARG A 270 -15.18 -5.87 -7.64
CA ARG A 270 -15.73 -6.00 -6.28
C ARG A 270 -15.57 -4.73 -5.45
N GLN A 271 -14.43 -4.04 -5.56
CA GLN A 271 -14.22 -2.77 -4.85
C GLN A 271 -15.15 -1.66 -5.35
N ALA A 272 -15.34 -1.54 -6.66
CA ALA A 272 -16.28 -0.57 -7.24
C ALA A 272 -17.74 -0.86 -6.86
N GLU A 273 -18.14 -2.14 -6.83
CA GLU A 273 -19.48 -2.56 -6.40
C GLU A 273 -19.76 -2.20 -4.94
N LEU A 274 -18.79 -2.41 -4.04
CA LEU A 274 -18.94 -2.10 -2.62
C LEU A 274 -19.15 -0.59 -2.40
N SER A 275 -18.40 0.26 -3.11
CA SER A 275 -18.56 1.71 -3.04
C SER A 275 -19.96 2.16 -3.49
N LEU A 276 -20.48 1.59 -4.59
CA LEU A 276 -21.85 1.87 -5.05
C LEU A 276 -22.94 1.42 -4.06
N ARG A 277 -22.70 0.33 -3.32
CA ARG A 277 -23.63 -0.13 -2.28
C ARG A 277 -23.62 0.79 -1.06
N SER A 278 -22.47 1.39 -0.73
CA SER A 278 -22.37 2.37 0.36
C SER A 278 -23.19 3.62 0.04
N GLU A 279 -22.99 4.20 -1.15
CA GLU A 279 -23.71 5.40 -1.61
C GLU A 279 -25.24 5.20 -1.58
N ARG A 280 -25.74 4.01 -1.93
CA ARG A 280 -27.18 3.72 -1.86
C ARG A 280 -27.73 3.69 -0.44
N ARG A 281 -26.96 3.17 0.52
CA ARG A 281 -27.38 3.11 1.93
C ARG A 281 -27.54 4.51 2.49
N ASP A 282 -26.61 5.40 2.18
CA ASP A 282 -26.63 6.80 2.63
C ASP A 282 -27.86 7.54 2.10
N ILE A 283 -28.28 7.28 0.86
CA ILE A 283 -29.49 7.88 0.27
C ILE A 283 -30.77 7.28 0.87
N SER A 284 -30.77 5.97 1.18
CA SER A 284 -31.96 5.27 1.70
C SER A 284 -32.22 5.48 3.19
N ASN A 285 -31.24 6.03 3.94
CA ASN A 285 -31.38 6.31 5.36
C ASN A 285 -31.13 7.80 5.69
N PRO A 286 -31.96 8.73 5.18
CA PRO A 286 -31.82 10.16 5.48
C PRO A 286 -32.19 10.51 6.93
N GLN A 287 -32.69 9.55 7.71
CA GLN A 287 -33.15 9.75 9.09
C GLN A 287 -32.19 9.13 10.10
N THR A 288 -31.23 9.90 10.59
CA THR A 288 -30.68 9.84 11.98
C THR A 288 -29.66 10.95 12.26
N PHE A 289 -29.75 12.10 11.59
CA PHE A 289 -29.15 13.33 12.12
C PHE A 289 -30.24 14.13 12.85
N ASP A 290 -30.83 13.52 13.89
CA ASP A 290 -31.71 14.24 14.80
C ASP A 290 -30.84 15.05 15.75
N GLY A 291 -30.56 16.29 15.34
CA GLY A 291 -30.68 17.55 16.10
C GLY A 291 -30.82 17.53 17.63
N ARG A 292 -30.08 16.69 18.36
CA ARG A 292 -29.96 16.78 19.82
C ARG A 292 -28.51 16.96 20.27
N SER A 293 -27.87 18.01 19.77
CA SER A 293 -26.86 18.70 20.58
C SER A 293 -27.59 19.75 21.42
N LYS A 294 -28.10 19.31 22.58
CA LYS A 294 -28.53 20.24 23.62
C LYS A 294 -27.28 20.83 24.29
N ARG A 295 -27.15 22.15 24.14
CA ARG A 295 -26.82 23.10 25.22
C ARG A 295 -25.36 23.11 25.71
N ALA A 296 -24.58 24.03 25.14
CA ALA A 296 -23.79 24.95 25.94
C ALA A 296 -23.99 26.36 25.34
N GLU A 297 -24.69 27.19 26.10
CA GLU A 297 -24.77 28.63 25.89
C GLU A 297 -23.37 29.24 25.97
N ALA A 298 -22.93 29.88 24.90
CA ALA A 298 -21.97 30.97 24.97
C ALA A 298 -22.28 31.94 23.82
N VAL A 299 -23.01 32.98 24.21
CA VAL A 299 -23.19 34.22 23.45
C VAL A 299 -21.80 34.80 23.18
N HIS A 300 -21.38 34.85 21.93
CA HIS A 300 -20.48 35.89 21.44
C HIS A 300 -20.78 36.22 19.98
N THR A 301 -21.35 37.41 19.84
CA THR A 301 -21.56 38.19 18.63
C THR A 301 -20.21 38.43 17.92
N ALA A 302 -20.14 38.15 16.62
CA ALA A 302 -19.10 38.63 15.71
C ALA A 302 -19.65 38.71 14.27
N PRO A 303 -19.08 39.57 13.40
CA PRO A 303 -19.86 40.38 12.46
C PRO A 303 -19.86 39.88 10.99
N GLY A 304 -20.94 40.26 10.30
CA GLY A 304 -21.03 40.86 8.95
C GLY A 304 -20.24 40.27 7.77
N GLU A 305 -20.97 39.71 6.80
CA GLU A 305 -20.51 39.09 5.53
C GLU A 305 -20.07 40.07 4.42
N ASP A 306 -19.69 41.32 4.69
CA ASP A 306 -19.50 42.35 3.64
C ASP A 306 -18.04 42.63 3.17
N GLU A 307 -17.03 41.85 3.59
CA GLU A 307 -15.62 42.16 3.24
C GLU A 307 -14.96 41.28 2.16
N TRP A 308 -15.64 40.27 1.61
CA TRP A 308 -15.03 39.39 0.58
C TRP A 308 -15.25 39.84 -0.87
N GLU A 309 -16.23 40.72 -1.16
CA GLU A 309 -16.47 41.19 -2.53
C GLU A 309 -15.52 42.31 -2.99
N GLN A 310 -14.86 43.04 -2.07
CA GLN A 310 -13.94 44.12 -2.47
C GLN A 310 -12.53 43.63 -2.85
N ALA A 311 -12.12 42.43 -2.42
CA ALA A 311 -10.80 41.88 -2.76
C ALA A 311 -10.71 41.32 -4.19
N SER A 312 -11.85 40.98 -4.83
CA SER A 312 -11.86 40.39 -6.17
C SER A 312 -11.81 41.42 -7.32
N VAL A 313 -12.15 42.68 -7.06
CA VAL A 313 -12.18 43.73 -8.11
C VAL A 313 -10.79 44.38 -8.30
N GLN A 314 -9.92 44.39 -7.29
CA GLN A 314 -8.56 44.96 -7.42
C GLN A 314 -7.55 44.03 -8.10
N ALA A 315 -7.77 42.72 -8.13
CA ALA A 315 -6.88 41.77 -8.80
C ALA A 315 -7.06 41.73 -10.35
N ALA A 316 -8.17 42.26 -10.87
CA ALA A 316 -8.50 42.19 -12.31
C ALA A 316 -8.01 43.40 -13.14
N MET A 317 -7.48 44.47 -12.53
CA MET A 317 -7.03 45.67 -13.25
C MET A 317 -5.51 45.77 -13.49
N ALA A 318 -4.71 44.79 -13.04
CA ALA A 318 -3.25 44.83 -13.16
C ALA A 318 -2.68 44.10 -14.41
N SER A 319 -3.52 43.76 -15.39
CA SER A 319 -3.07 43.13 -16.64
C SER A 319 -3.60 43.88 -17.86
N GLN A 320 -3.02 45.05 -18.13
CA GLN A 320 -3.05 45.64 -19.47
C GLN A 320 -1.61 45.79 -19.98
N PRO A 321 -1.32 45.34 -21.21
CA PRO A 321 -0.01 45.52 -21.83
C PRO A 321 0.15 46.98 -22.28
N VAL A 322 1.27 47.59 -21.90
CA VAL A 322 1.70 48.90 -22.43
C VAL A 322 2.30 48.66 -23.82
N GLU A 323 1.54 48.98 -24.87
CA GLU A 323 2.09 49.19 -26.20
C GLU A 323 2.96 50.45 -26.18
N SER A 324 4.21 50.32 -26.64
CA SER A 324 5.14 51.45 -26.82
C SER A 324 5.23 51.80 -28.31
N PRO A 325 5.26 53.09 -28.69
CA PRO A 325 5.63 53.52 -30.04
C PRO A 325 7.15 53.43 -30.30
#